data_AF-A0A9D4FZS2-F1
#
_entry.id   AF-A0A9D4FZS2-F1
#
_cell.length_a   1.000
_cell.length_b   1.000
_cell.length_c   1.000
_cell.angle_alpha   90.00
_cell.angle_beta   90.00
_cell.angle_gamma   90.00
#
_symmetry.space_group_name_H-M   'P 1'
#
loop_
_entity.id
_entity.type
_entity.pdbx_description
1 polymer ?
#
loop_
_entity_poly.entity_id
_entity_poly.type
_entity_poly.pdbx_seq_one_letter_code
_entity_poly.pdbx_strand_id
1 'polypeptide(L)' 'MQYIAHGAWSAWNEWGSCSVTCGTGLRRRDRACDNPWPSSDGNHCFGDNINYEICSKPVCASK' A
#
# COMPACT_ATOMS: atom_id res chain seq x y z
N MET A 1 -25.66 -21.04 12.51
CA MET A 1 -24.92 -20.90 11.23
C MET A 1 -23.96 -19.74 11.41
N GLN A 2 -22.66 -20.00 11.58
CA GLN A 2 -21.68 -18.92 11.59
C GLN A 2 -21.43 -18.48 10.13
N TYR A 3 -21.50 -17.18 9.88
CA TYR A 3 -21.13 -16.61 8.60
C TYR A 3 -19.61 -16.40 8.60
N ILE A 4 -18.91 -17.11 7.71
CA ILE A 4 -17.47 -16.95 7.53
C ILE A 4 -17.26 -15.78 6.56
N ALA A 5 -16.80 -14.64 7.05
CA ALA A 5 -16.34 -13.55 6.19
C ALA A 5 -14.85 -13.71 5.90
N HIS A 6 -14.48 -13.85 4.63
CA HIS A 6 -13.09 -13.74 4.21
C HIS A 6 -12.72 -12.25 4.08
N GLY A 7 -11.49 -11.92 4.48
CA GLY A 7 -10.98 -10.56 4.37
C GLY A 7 -10.84 -10.14 2.92
N ALA A 8 -11.18 -8.90 2.62
CA ALA A 8 -10.85 -8.30 1.32
C ALA A 8 -10.16 -6.96 1.49
N TRP A 9 -9.30 -6.67 0.51
CA TRP A 9 -8.51 -5.45 0.48
C TRP A 9 -9.42 -4.23 0.33
N SER A 10 -9.19 -3.19 1.13
CA SER A 10 -9.64 -1.84 0.82
C SER A 10 -8.96 -1.31 -0.44
N ALA A 11 -9.48 -0.20 -0.94
CA ALA A 11 -8.80 0.57 -1.95
C ALA A 11 -7.40 0.95 -1.46
N TRP A 12 -6.45 1.03 -2.41
CA TRP A 12 -5.13 1.56 -2.10
C TRP A 12 -5.24 3.00 -1.60
N ASN A 13 -4.50 3.32 -0.55
CA ASN A 13 -4.27 4.69 -0.14
C ASN A 13 -3.53 5.47 -1.24
N GLU A 14 -3.58 6.79 -1.12
CA GLU A 14 -2.79 7.66 -1.98
C GLU A 14 -1.29 7.37 -1.83
N TRP A 15 -0.54 7.64 -2.90
CA TRP A 15 0.91 7.54 -2.84
C TRP A 15 1.48 8.53 -1.83
N GLY A 16 2.31 8.03 -0.92
CA GLY A 16 3.12 8.87 -0.05
C GLY A 16 4.15 9.70 -0.83
N SER A 17 4.79 10.61 -0.12
CA SER A 17 5.88 11.43 -0.68
C SER A 17 7.02 10.58 -1.23
N CYS A 18 7.68 11.11 -2.26
CA CYS A 18 8.91 10.53 -2.76
C CYS A 18 9.98 10.55 -1.67
N SER A 19 10.79 9.49 -1.56
CA SER A 19 11.85 9.34 -0.58
C SER A 19 12.95 10.39 -0.71
N VAL A 20 13.01 11.06 -1.86
CA VAL A 20 13.96 12.13 -2.17
C VAL A 20 13.23 13.41 -2.54
N THR A 21 13.90 14.54 -2.35
CA THR A 21 13.46 15.86 -2.80
C THR A 21 14.03 16.23 -4.17
N CYS A 22 15.09 15.56 -4.62
CA CYS A 22 15.72 15.70 -5.92
C CYS A 22 16.21 14.34 -6.45
N GLY A 23 16.34 14.19 -7.77
CA GLY A 23 16.77 12.94 -8.41
C GLY A 23 15.69 11.85 -8.38
N THR A 24 16.12 10.59 -8.49
CA THR A 24 15.24 9.42 -8.50
C THR A 24 15.12 8.82 -7.11
N GLY A 25 13.89 8.55 -6.67
CA GLY A 25 13.61 7.87 -5.41
C GLY A 25 12.45 6.91 -5.53
N LEU A 26 11.91 6.52 -4.37
CA LEU A 26 10.75 5.64 -4.26
C LEU A 26 9.62 6.33 -3.51
N ARG A 27 8.39 6.07 -3.93
CA ARG A 27 7.19 6.36 -3.15
C ARG A 27 6.48 5.07 -2.81
N ARG A 28 5.76 5.07 -1.69
CA ARG A 28 5.00 3.91 -1.22
C ARG A 28 3.53 4.25 -1.05
N ARG A 29 2.67 3.26 -1.23
CA ARG A 29 1.28 3.29 -0.81
C ARG A 29 0.95 2.00 -0.08
N ASP A 30 -0.10 2.03 0.71
CA ASP A 30 -0.56 0.88 1.48
C ASP A 30 -2.08 0.68 1.32
N ARG A 31 -2.55 -0.51 1.69
CA ARG A 31 -3.96 -0.89 1.73
C ARG A 31 -4.20 -1.76 2.96
N ALA A 32 -5.42 -1.78 3.46
CA ALA A 32 -5.79 -2.58 4.61
C ALA A 32 -6.68 -3.77 4.21
N CYS A 33 -6.65 -4.83 5.02
CA CYS A 33 -7.50 -6.01 4.84
C CYS A 33 -8.77 -5.87 5.69
N ASP A 34 -9.57 -4.86 5.39
CA ASP A 34 -10.66 -4.37 6.25
C ASP A 34 -11.98 -4.15 5.51
N ASN A 35 -12.06 -4.49 4.22
CA ASN A 35 -13.23 -4.23 3.39
C ASN A 35 -13.76 -5.48 2.67
N PRO A 36 -14.29 -6.49 3.40
CA PRO A 36 -14.58 -6.48 4.84
C PRO A 36 -13.43 -7.04 5.69
N TRP A 37 -13.51 -6.84 7.01
CA TRP A 37 -12.66 -7.53 7.98
C TRP A 37 -12.91 -9.04 7.95
N PRO A 38 -11.86 -9.88 7.99
CA PRO A 38 -12.02 -11.32 8.12
C PRO A 38 -12.64 -11.69 9.47
N SER A 39 -13.56 -12.66 9.47
CA SER A 39 -13.99 -13.34 10.70
C SER A 39 -12.84 -14.16 11.30
N SER A 40 -12.97 -14.60 12.56
CA SER A 40 -11.94 -15.43 13.22
C SER A 40 -11.60 -16.71 12.45
N ASP A 41 -12.61 -17.33 11.82
CA ASP A 41 -12.46 -18.52 10.97
C ASP A 41 -12.34 -18.16 9.47
N GLY A 42 -12.25 -16.87 9.16
CA GLY A 42 -12.10 -16.33 7.81
C GLY A 42 -10.64 -16.34 7.34
N ASN A 43 -10.46 -16.31 6.02
CA ASN A 43 -9.12 -16.19 5.45
C ASN A 43 -8.70 -14.71 5.46
N HIS A 44 -7.45 -14.45 5.82
CA HIS A 44 -6.86 -13.13 5.64
C HIS A 44 -6.63 -12.83 4.16
N CYS A 45 -6.49 -11.55 3.80
CA CYS A 45 -6.21 -11.15 2.42
C CYS A 45 -4.85 -11.69 1.95
N PHE A 46 -4.83 -12.21 0.73
CA PHE A 46 -3.60 -12.68 0.08
C PHE A 46 -2.93 -11.55 -0.73
N GLY A 47 -1.59 -11.54 -0.72
CA GLY A 47 -0.74 -10.56 -1.40
C GLY A 47 -0.23 -9.44 -0.48
N ASP A 48 0.51 -8.51 -1.06
CA ASP A 48 1.17 -7.45 -0.29
C ASP A 48 0.20 -6.33 0.12
N ASN A 49 0.35 -5.84 1.34
CA ASN A 49 -0.35 -4.66 1.85
C ASN A 49 0.38 -3.35 1.52
N ILE A 50 1.60 -3.43 0.98
CA ILE A 50 2.45 -2.29 0.64
C ILE A 50 2.86 -2.41 -0.83
N ASN A 51 2.87 -1.28 -1.54
CA ASN A 51 3.35 -1.19 -2.90
C ASN A 51 4.33 -0.02 -3.04
N TYR A 52 5.38 -0.23 -3.84
CA TYR A 52 6.42 0.76 -4.11
C TYR A 52 6.45 1.10 -5.59
N GLU A 53 6.77 2.35 -5.89
CA GLU A 53 6.97 2.84 -7.27
C GLU A 53 8.11 3.84 -7.31
N ILE A 54 8.82 3.86 -8.44
CA ILE A 54 9.85 4.86 -8.71
C ILE A 54 9.19 6.24 -8.91
N CYS A 55 9.74 7.24 -8.24
CA CYS A 55 9.37 8.64 -8.44
C CYS A 55 10.58 9.46 -8.88
N SER A 56 10.34 10.38 -9.81
CA SER A 56 11.37 11.29 -10.31
C SER A 56 11.09 12.71 -9.82
N LYS A 57 12.09 13.30 -9.17
CA LYS A 57 12.13 14.69 -8.74
C LYS A 57 13.11 15.48 -9.63
N PRO A 58 13.12 16.83 -9.56
CA PRO A 58 14.11 17.64 -10.27
C PRO A 58 15.53 17.16 -9.96
N VAL A 59 16.42 17.25 -10.94
CA VAL A 59 17.82 16.85 -10.77
C VAL A 59 18.43 17.60 -9.59
N CYS A 60 19.22 16.90 -8.77
CA CYS A 60 19.91 17.52 -7.65
C CYS A 60 20.94 18.54 -8.17
N ALA A 61 21.00 19.70 -7.55
CA ALA A 61 22.06 20.65 -7.84
C ALA A 61 23.39 20.06 -7.35
N SER A 62 24.23 19.65 -8.30
CA SER A 62 25.64 19.37 -8.04
C SER A 62 26.27 20.68 -7.57
N LYS A 63 26.81 20.72 -6.35
CA LYS A 63 27.66 21.84 -5.92
C LYS A 63 29.00 21.79 -6.63
#